data_AF-A0A6G2QM71-F1
#
_entry.id   AF-A0A6G2QM71-F1
#
_cell.length_a   1.000
_cell.length_b   1.000
_cell.length_c   1.000
_cell.angle_alpha   90.00
_cell.angle_beta   90.00
_cell.angle_gamma   90.00
#
_symmetry.space_group_name_H-M   'P 1'
#
loop_
_entity.id
_entity.type
_entity.pdbx_description
1 polymer ?
#
loop_
_entity_poly.entity_id
_entity_poly.type
_entity_poly.pdbx_seq_one_letter_code
_entity_poly.pdbx_strand_id
1 'polypeptide(L)'
;PAFRGLRAVWRRGEETFAEVSLDAGPAGDAPSFGLHPALLDAALHASAFAPLGEDGRGGLPFSWQDVSLHASGATDARVRIVPAGDDAVAVAVADTTGAPVASVASLVLRTAP
;
A
#
# COMPACT_ATOMS: atom_id res chain seq x y z
N PRO A 1 -12.96 -3.20 11.64
CA PRO A 1 -13.46 -2.50 10.44
C PRO A 1 -12.56 -2.81 9.23
N ALA A 2 -13.10 -3.15 8.06
CA ALA A 2 -12.29 -3.71 6.97
C ALA A 2 -11.12 -2.81 6.51
N PHE A 3 -11.35 -1.50 6.37
CA PHE A 3 -10.39 -0.53 5.82
C PHE A 3 -9.56 0.22 6.88
N ARG A 4 -9.35 -0.40 8.05
CA ARG A 4 -8.50 0.18 9.13
C ARG A 4 -7.32 -0.75 9.45
N GLY A 5 -6.75 -1.32 8.40
CA GLY A 5 -5.70 -2.35 8.52
C GLY A 5 -4.29 -1.82 8.75
N LEU A 6 -4.04 -0.50 8.68
CA LEU A 6 -2.72 0.09 8.96
C LEU A 6 -2.39 -0.02 10.45
N ARG A 7 -1.30 -0.71 10.78
CA ARG A 7 -0.91 -1.00 12.17
C ARG A 7 0.21 -0.10 12.68
N ALA A 8 1.22 0.13 11.85
CA ALA A 8 2.37 0.94 12.20
C ALA A 8 3.02 1.55 10.95
N VAL A 9 3.68 2.69 11.14
CA VAL A 9 4.39 3.43 10.08
C VAL A 9 5.73 3.90 10.61
N TRP A 10 6.78 3.78 9.80
CA TRP A 10 8.10 4.31 10.05
C TRP A 10 8.59 5.08 8.83
N ARG A 11 9.53 6.00 9.07
CA ARG A 11 10.12 6.80 8.00
C ARG A 11 11.64 6.83 8.11
N ARG A 12 12.30 6.68 6.96
CA ARG A 12 13.76 6.81 6.82
C ARG A 12 14.06 7.68 5.60
N GLY A 13 14.38 8.95 5.83
CA GLY A 13 14.57 9.92 4.75
C GLY A 13 13.27 10.09 3.95
N GLU A 14 13.31 9.69 2.68
CA GLU A 14 12.17 9.73 1.76
C GLU A 14 11.38 8.41 1.69
N GLU A 15 11.88 7.36 2.34
CA GLU A 15 11.22 6.06 2.36
C GLU A 15 10.22 5.99 3.53
N THR A 16 9.00 5.55 3.21
CA THR A 16 7.98 5.21 4.19
C THR A 16 7.81 3.69 4.25
N PHE A 17 7.78 3.15 5.45
CA PHE A 17 7.52 1.73 5.70
C PHE A 17 6.25 1.59 6.51
N ALA A 18 5.49 0.53 6.27
CA ALA A 18 4.29 0.24 7.05
C ALA A 18 4.07 -1.25 7.28
N GLU A 19 3.37 -1.57 8.36
CA GLU A 19 2.77 -2.88 8.61
C GLU A 19 1.26 -2.76 8.48
N VAL A 20 0.66 -3.69 7.73
CA VAL A 20 -0.77 -3.74 7.45
C VAL A 20 -1.31 -5.14 7.69
N SER A 21 -2.54 -5.23 8.20
CA SER A 21 -3.17 -6.51 8.55
C SER A 21 -4.69 -6.42 8.47
N LEU A 22 -5.32 -7.44 7.88
CA LEU A 22 -6.76 -7.62 7.85
C LEU A 22 -7.30 -7.98 9.24
N ASP A 23 -8.47 -7.45 9.58
CA ASP A 23 -9.19 -7.91 10.77
C ASP A 23 -9.76 -9.33 10.55
N ALA A 24 -10.12 -10.03 11.63
CA ALA A 24 -10.53 -11.45 11.60
C ALA A 24 -11.70 -11.78 10.64
N GLY A 25 -12.61 -10.84 10.36
CA GLY A 25 -13.67 -11.02 9.37
C GLY A 25 -13.12 -11.08 7.94
N PRO A 26 -12.55 -9.96 7.42
CA PRO A 26 -11.92 -9.90 6.09
C PRO A 26 -10.71 -10.84 5.90
N ALA A 27 -10.09 -11.33 6.97
CA ALA A 27 -9.04 -12.33 6.84
C ALA A 27 -9.58 -13.67 6.30
N GLY A 28 -10.87 -13.98 6.55
CA GLY A 28 -11.48 -15.25 6.16
C GLY A 28 -11.67 -15.43 4.65
N ASP A 29 -11.89 -14.34 3.91
CA ASP A 29 -12.07 -14.36 2.45
C ASP A 29 -10.83 -13.92 1.67
N ALA A 30 -9.74 -13.53 2.34
CA ALA A 30 -8.46 -13.19 1.71
C ALA A 30 -7.97 -14.21 0.65
N PRO A 31 -8.10 -15.55 0.83
CA PRO A 31 -7.72 -16.52 -0.20
C PRO A 31 -8.50 -16.43 -1.52
N SER A 32 -9.65 -15.77 -1.51
CA SER A 32 -10.50 -15.56 -2.70
C SER A 32 -9.99 -14.43 -3.59
N PHE A 33 -8.99 -13.67 -3.14
CA PHE A 33 -8.41 -12.54 -3.85
C PHE A 33 -6.95 -12.80 -4.20
N GLY A 34 -6.51 -12.24 -5.33
CA GLY A 34 -5.07 -12.11 -5.61
C GLY A 34 -4.40 -11.31 -4.48
N LEU A 35 -4.89 -10.10 -4.21
CA LEU A 35 -4.59 -9.34 -3.01
C LEU A 35 -5.89 -8.77 -2.46
N HIS A 36 -6.17 -8.97 -1.17
CA HIS A 36 -7.43 -8.51 -0.59
C HIS A 36 -7.53 -6.97 -0.71
N PRO A 37 -8.63 -6.40 -1.27
CA PRO A 37 -8.74 -4.97 -1.53
C PRO A 37 -8.51 -4.09 -0.30
N ALA A 38 -9.02 -4.52 0.87
CA ALA A 38 -8.80 -3.78 2.11
C ALA A 38 -7.35 -3.86 2.64
N LEU A 39 -6.58 -4.90 2.28
CA LEU A 39 -5.17 -4.99 2.62
C LEU A 39 -4.35 -4.06 1.72
N LEU A 40 -4.67 -4.04 0.42
CA LEU A 40 -4.07 -3.09 -0.52
C LEU A 40 -4.39 -1.64 -0.12
N ASP A 41 -5.64 -1.31 0.15
CA ASP A 41 -6.03 0.02 0.60
C ASP A 41 -5.33 0.44 1.90
N ALA A 42 -5.23 -0.47 2.88
CA ALA A 42 -4.45 -0.23 4.09
C ALA A 42 -2.97 0.06 3.80
N ALA A 43 -2.37 -0.57 2.79
CA ALA A 43 -1.01 -0.27 2.34
C ALA A 43 -0.91 1.16 1.77
N LEU A 44 -1.92 1.60 1.02
CA LEU A 44 -1.96 2.94 0.44
C LEU A 44 -2.17 4.03 1.49
N HIS A 45 -2.82 3.77 2.63
CA HIS A 45 -2.89 4.74 3.73
C HIS A 45 -1.51 5.23 4.21
N ALA A 46 -0.46 4.43 4.03
CA ALA A 46 0.90 4.84 4.36
C ALA A 46 1.44 5.96 3.44
N SER A 47 0.86 6.18 2.27
CA SER A 47 1.27 7.27 1.34
C SER A 47 1.07 8.66 1.95
N ALA A 48 0.11 8.82 2.88
CA ALA A 48 -0.12 10.06 3.61
C ALA A 48 1.12 10.52 4.43
N PHE A 49 2.05 9.60 4.70
CA PHE A 49 3.30 9.86 5.43
C PHE A 49 4.52 10.02 4.52
N ALA A 50 4.39 9.80 3.20
CA ALA A 50 5.45 9.99 2.22
C ALA A 50 5.77 11.49 2.01
N PRO A 51 6.99 11.86 1.53
CA PRO A 51 7.36 13.25 1.18
C PRO A 51 6.65 13.81 -0.06
N LEU A 52 5.34 13.61 -0.20
CA LEU A 52 4.60 14.15 -1.34
C LEU A 52 4.20 15.62 -1.09
N GLY A 53 3.97 16.35 -2.19
CA GLY A 53 3.31 17.66 -2.17
C GLY A 53 1.87 17.59 -1.65
N GLU A 54 1.22 18.74 -1.49
CA GLU A 54 -0.13 18.81 -0.89
C GLU A 54 -1.16 17.92 -1.60
N ASP A 55 -1.13 17.84 -2.94
CA ASP A 55 -2.05 17.00 -3.71
C ASP A 55 -1.81 15.49 -3.53
N GLY A 56 -0.58 15.09 -3.19
CA GLY A 56 -0.24 13.69 -2.90
C GLY A 56 -0.50 13.31 -1.44
N ARG A 57 -0.47 14.27 -0.51
CA ARG A 57 -0.78 14.05 0.91
C ARG A 57 -2.29 13.99 1.12
N GLY A 58 -2.82 12.77 1.15
CA GLY A 58 -4.27 12.55 1.28
C GLY A 58 -5.00 12.55 -0.06
N GLY A 59 -4.26 12.55 -1.18
CA GLY A 59 -4.80 12.27 -2.50
C GLY A 59 -5.27 10.83 -2.65
N LEU A 60 -6.21 10.62 -3.56
CA LEU A 60 -6.72 9.30 -3.92
C LEU A 60 -5.89 8.70 -5.06
N PRO A 61 -5.74 7.35 -5.10
CA PRO A 61 -5.20 6.62 -6.25
C PRO A 61 -5.88 7.03 -7.56
N PHE A 62 -5.09 7.43 -8.56
CA PHE A 62 -5.60 7.86 -9.87
C PHE A 62 -5.10 7.00 -11.03
N SER A 63 -3.79 6.80 -11.15
CA SER A 63 -3.17 6.05 -12.24
C SER A 63 -2.12 5.08 -11.71
N TRP A 64 -2.14 3.86 -12.24
CA TRP A 64 -1.25 2.76 -11.84
C TRP A 64 -0.44 2.30 -13.04
N GLN A 65 0.87 2.14 -12.86
CA GLN A 65 1.78 1.69 -13.91
C GLN A 65 2.69 0.57 -13.38
N ASP A 66 2.96 -0.40 -14.25
CA ASP A 66 3.79 -1.59 -13.98
C ASP A 66 3.42 -2.30 -12.67
N VAL A 67 2.14 -2.69 -12.57
CA VAL A 67 1.61 -3.44 -11.43
C VAL A 67 1.90 -4.92 -11.62
N SER A 68 2.48 -5.55 -10.60
CA SER A 68 2.71 -7.00 -10.56
C SER A 68 2.21 -7.59 -9.25
N LEU A 69 1.58 -8.77 -9.33
CA LEU A 69 1.23 -9.61 -8.21
C LEU A 69 2.13 -10.85 -8.24
N HIS A 70 2.80 -11.12 -7.12
CA HIS A 70 3.81 -12.19 -6.98
C HIS A 70 3.29 -13.37 -6.13
N ALA A 71 2.41 -13.09 -5.17
CA ALA A 71 1.79 -14.08 -4.29
C ALA A 71 0.36 -13.68 -3.95
N SER A 72 -0.47 -14.64 -3.54
CA SER A 72 -1.88 -14.41 -3.21
C SER A 72 -2.28 -14.84 -1.80
N GLY A 73 -3.43 -14.34 -1.33
CA GLY A 73 -4.00 -14.75 -0.04
C GLY A 73 -3.31 -14.15 1.18
N ALA A 74 -2.49 -13.11 1.01
CA ALA A 74 -1.88 -12.41 2.15
C ALA A 74 -2.96 -11.76 3.03
N THR A 75 -2.84 -11.98 4.35
CA THR A 75 -3.65 -11.32 5.39
C THR A 75 -2.89 -10.21 6.10
N ASP A 76 -1.56 -10.29 6.08
CA ASP A 76 -0.62 -9.41 6.75
C ASP A 76 0.51 -9.08 5.77
N ALA A 77 0.94 -7.83 5.73
CA ALA A 77 2.00 -7.39 4.84
C ALA A 77 2.84 -6.27 5.43
N ARG A 78 4.09 -6.21 4.95
CA ARG A 78 5.01 -5.10 5.08
C ARG A 78 5.06 -4.32 3.78
N VAL A 79 5.05 -3.01 3.88
CA VAL A 79 4.95 -2.11 2.73
C VAL A 79 6.14 -1.17 2.74
N ARG A 80 6.71 -0.91 1.57
CA ARG A 80 7.68 0.17 1.34
C ARG A 80 7.15 1.09 0.26
N ILE A 81 7.12 2.38 0.56
CA ILE A 81 6.71 3.45 -0.34
C ILE A 81 7.88 4.40 -0.54
N VAL A 82 8.18 4.75 -1.79
CA VAL A 82 9.22 5.72 -2.16
C VAL A 82 8.72 6.65 -3.24
N PRO A 83 9.26 7.89 -3.37
CA PRO A 83 8.94 8.78 -4.48
C PRO A 83 9.20 8.14 -5.84
N ALA A 84 8.31 8.40 -6.80
CA ALA A 84 8.42 7.97 -8.20
C ALA A 84 8.07 9.12 -9.18
N GLY A 85 8.25 10.36 -8.74
CA GLY A 85 7.81 11.58 -9.42
C GLY A 85 7.29 12.60 -8.40
N ASP A 86 6.83 13.76 -8.88
CA ASP A 86 6.34 14.85 -8.02
C ASP A 86 4.99 14.50 -7.35
N ASP A 87 4.14 13.76 -8.07
CA ASP A 87 2.78 13.35 -7.71
C ASP A 87 2.61 11.83 -7.61
N ALA A 88 3.72 11.08 -7.67
CA ALA A 88 3.71 9.63 -7.77
C ALA A 88 4.61 8.93 -6.74
N VAL A 89 4.21 7.72 -6.37
CA VAL A 89 5.00 6.82 -5.51
C VAL A 89 5.15 5.43 -6.12
N ALA A 90 6.28 4.79 -5.85
CA ALA A 90 6.44 3.35 -6.05
C ALA A 90 6.05 2.63 -4.75
N VAL A 91 5.37 1.49 -4.89
CA VAL A 91 4.90 0.68 -3.75
C VAL A 91 5.43 -0.74 -3.89
N ALA A 92 6.09 -1.24 -2.87
CA ALA A 92 6.46 -2.64 -2.75
C ALA A 92 5.77 -3.25 -1.53
N VAL A 93 5.13 -4.41 -1.72
CA VAL A 93 4.42 -5.16 -0.70
C VAL A 93 5.09 -6.51 -0.54
N ALA A 94 5.44 -6.86 0.69
CA ALA A 94 6.02 -8.14 1.06
C ALA A 94 5.23 -8.78 2.20
N ASP A 95 5.32 -10.09 2.37
CA ASP A 95 4.76 -10.77 3.53
C ASP A 95 5.63 -10.54 4.79
N THR A 96 5.26 -11.19 5.90
CA THR A 96 5.98 -11.07 7.18
C THR A 96 7.37 -11.72 7.17
N THR A 97 7.65 -12.59 6.21
CA THR A 97 8.97 -13.20 5.98
C THR A 97 9.86 -12.34 5.09
N GLY A 98 9.28 -11.37 4.38
CA GLY A 98 9.95 -10.50 3.42
C GLY A 98 9.84 -10.97 1.97
N ALA A 99 9.08 -12.03 1.68
CA ALA A 99 8.85 -12.48 0.32
C ALA A 99 7.92 -11.51 -0.43
N PRO A 100 8.18 -11.19 -1.71
CA PRO A 100 7.34 -10.28 -2.48
C PRO A 100 5.90 -10.77 -2.62
N VAL A 101 4.94 -9.87 -2.40
CA VAL A 101 3.50 -10.10 -2.61
C VAL A 101 3.00 -9.29 -3.80
N ALA A 102 3.29 -8.00 -3.86
CA ALA A 102 2.91 -7.13 -4.97
C ALA A 102 3.90 -5.98 -5.16
N SER A 103 3.94 -5.40 -6.36
CA SER A 103 4.73 -4.21 -6.65
C SER A 103 4.01 -3.29 -7.64
N VAL A 104 4.23 -1.99 -7.49
CA VAL A 104 3.75 -0.93 -8.37
C VAL A 104 4.93 0.02 -8.61
N ALA A 105 5.33 0.20 -9.87
CA ALA A 105 6.44 1.09 -10.17
C ALA A 105 6.06 2.57 -10.04
N SER A 106 4.83 2.93 -10.42
CA SER A 106 4.31 4.28 -10.27
C SER A 106 2.81 4.28 -9.98
N LEU A 107 2.44 4.94 -8.88
CA LEU A 107 1.08 5.24 -8.48
C LEU A 107 0.93 6.76 -8.33
N VAL A 108 0.17 7.38 -9.24
CA VAL A 108 -0.19 8.80 -9.18
C VAL A 108 -1.33 9.00 -8.18
N LEU A 109 -1.18 9.97 -7.28
CA LEU A 109 -2.18 10.37 -6.29
C LEU A 109 -2.69 11.78 -6.61
N ARG A 110 -3.99 12.01 -6.47
CA ARG A 110 -4.60 13.33 -6.72
C ARG A 110 -5.66 13.71 -5.70
N THR A 111 -5.84 15.00 -5.51
CA THR A 111 -6.99 15.55 -4.79
C THR A 111 -8.29 15.17 -5.51
N ALA A 112 -9.29 14.76 -4.73
CA ALA A 112 -10.64 14.53 -5.23
C ALA A 112 -11.29 15.87 -5.65
N PRO A 113 -12.08 15.90 -6.73
CA PRO A 113 -12.80 17.10 -7.16
C PRO A 113 -13.84 17.58 -6.15
#